data_AF-A0A948KH41-F1
#
_entry.id   AF-A0A948KH41-F1
#
_cell.length_a   1.000
_cell.length_b   1.000
_cell.length_c   1.000
_cell.angle_alpha   90.00
_cell.angle_beta   90.00
_cell.angle_gamma   90.00
#
_symmetry.space_group_name_H-M   'P 1'
#
loop_
_entity.id
_entity.type
_entity.pdbx_description
1 polymer ?
#
loop_
_entity_poly.entity_id
_entity_poly.type
_entity_poly.pdbx_seq_one_letter_code
_entity_poly.pdbx_strand_id
1 'polypeptide(L)'
;PKSEIRNPNLNFEFSILNSKLPRWLRGIIVILTVWTVAKILLTGITFLLLTPPFQGDTVDNWNLRGKMFFVDQAITLTIPNSEGIPMTGDVNSYPPTVPLVKASFSTLAGNWSEPLVNVIHLLWYLSALALLFFSLRRVVGTLWALGGTYILASLPLYLMHGTNPYADVYLSVHILAAVTLLFHALVSDDPDRRASFLRLSAFATALLPFTKNEALIMHTPAILLVLVAALWYMKHIGKMSLKDCIHTILWYVLLLSAVTLPWIAFKWSHGLTFGNAQSLSNINLAWQPGVLKAIAKNTFLEGNWLLLFPLLLVLLIIQKRTAFKTPLLVLTGFFLIVYLGQFPLYMFTFLSTEALYQTGYARGIVQLAPTVVMIVTVLLFHCLQTERGKG
;
A
#
# COMPACT_ATOMS: atom_id res chain seq x y z
N PRO A 1 -42.24 -14.95 12.77
CA PRO A 1 -41.78 -15.53 11.49
C PRO A 1 -40.93 -14.52 10.70
N LYS A 2 -39.62 -14.47 11.00
CA LYS A 2 -38.67 -13.66 10.23
C LYS A 2 -38.41 -14.42 8.94
N SER A 3 -38.83 -13.86 7.81
CA SER A 3 -38.50 -14.38 6.50
C SER A 3 -36.98 -14.52 6.40
N GLU A 4 -36.51 -15.75 6.16
CA GLU A 4 -35.15 -16.03 5.77
C GLU A 4 -34.90 -15.31 4.44
N ILE A 5 -34.37 -14.09 4.50
CA ILE A 5 -33.79 -13.43 3.34
C ILE A 5 -32.49 -14.19 3.04
N ARG A 6 -32.61 -15.35 2.37
CA ARG A 6 -31.47 -15.99 1.72
C ARG A 6 -30.97 -15.00 0.68
N ASN A 7 -29.86 -14.33 1.00
CA ASN A 7 -29.21 -13.39 0.11
C ASN A 7 -28.69 -14.20 -1.10
N PRO A 8 -29.31 -14.14 -2.28
CA PRO A 8 -29.01 -15.04 -3.39
C PRO A 8 -27.67 -14.73 -4.08
N ASN A 9 -26.88 -13.79 -3.54
CA ASN A 9 -25.76 -13.17 -4.23
C ASN A 9 -24.36 -13.63 -3.77
N LEU A 10 -24.22 -14.66 -2.92
CA LEU A 10 -22.90 -15.03 -2.38
C LEU A 10 -22.50 -16.51 -2.50
N ASN A 11 -23.39 -17.40 -2.95
CA ASN A 11 -23.01 -18.79 -3.25
C ASN A 11 -22.41 -18.88 -4.65
N PHE A 12 -21.21 -18.33 -4.82
CA PHE A 12 -20.40 -18.52 -6.03
C PHE A 12 -19.72 -19.89 -5.97
N GLU A 13 -20.36 -20.91 -6.55
CA GLU A 13 -19.68 -22.19 -6.79
C GLU A 13 -18.55 -21.99 -7.82
N PHE A 14 -17.30 -22.15 -7.37
CA PHE A 14 -16.07 -22.03 -8.16
C PHE A 14 -15.86 -23.20 -9.17
N SER A 15 -16.91 -23.69 -9.83
CA SER A 15 -16.82 -24.90 -10.67
C SER A 15 -16.15 -24.70 -12.04
N ILE A 16 -15.82 -23.46 -12.44
CA ILE A 16 -15.25 -23.15 -13.77
C ILE A 16 -13.79 -23.64 -13.93
N LEU A 17 -13.11 -24.02 -12.85
CA LEU A 17 -11.68 -24.36 -12.88
C LEU A 17 -11.32 -25.82 -13.24
N ASN A 18 -12.29 -26.71 -13.46
CA ASN A 18 -11.98 -28.09 -13.89
C ASN A 18 -11.83 -28.25 -15.41
N SER A 19 -12.13 -27.23 -16.20
CA SER A 19 -11.78 -27.24 -17.62
C SER A 19 -10.28 -26.95 -17.79
N LYS A 20 -9.56 -27.87 -18.44
CA LYS A 20 -8.13 -27.68 -18.75
C LYS A 20 -7.97 -26.39 -19.55
N LEU A 21 -7.23 -25.40 -19.02
CA LEU A 21 -6.92 -24.16 -19.74
C LEU A 21 -6.36 -24.48 -21.13
N PRO A 22 -6.78 -23.76 -22.20
CA PRO A 22 -6.25 -23.94 -23.54
C PRO A 22 -4.71 -23.85 -23.57
N ARG A 23 -4.06 -24.69 -24.40
CA ARG A 23 -2.59 -24.75 -24.46
C ARG A 23 -1.94 -23.40 -24.78
N TRP A 24 -2.54 -22.62 -25.69
CA TRP A 24 -2.03 -21.29 -26.07
C TRP A 24 -2.03 -20.32 -24.89
N LEU A 25 -3.08 -20.33 -24.07
CA LEU A 25 -3.20 -19.46 -22.90
C LEU A 25 -2.14 -19.81 -21.84
N ARG A 26 -1.82 -21.09 -21.66
CA ARG A 26 -0.70 -21.52 -20.79
C ARG A 26 0.63 -20.99 -21.33
N GLY A 27 0.84 -21.06 -22.65
CA GLY A 27 2.03 -20.50 -23.30
C GLY A 27 2.18 -19.01 -23.02
N ILE A 28 1.10 -18.24 -23.16
CA ILE A 28 1.09 -16.80 -22.84
C ILE A 28 1.43 -16.57 -21.37
N ILE A 29 0.80 -17.29 -20.44
CA ILE A 29 1.08 -17.16 -19.01
C ILE A 29 2.57 -17.40 -18.73
N VAL A 30 3.15 -18.47 -19.28
CA VAL A 30 4.58 -18.79 -19.11
C VAL A 30 5.45 -17.65 -19.65
N ILE A 31 5.18 -17.16 -20.87
CA ILE A 31 5.94 -16.06 -21.47
C ILE A 31 5.86 -14.80 -20.61
N LEU A 32 4.67 -14.42 -20.15
CA LEU A 32 4.47 -13.23 -19.31
C LEU A 32 5.16 -13.39 -17.95
N THR A 33 5.12 -14.58 -17.35
CA THR A 33 5.82 -14.87 -16.10
C THR A 33 7.32 -14.77 -16.28
N VAL A 34 7.89 -15.42 -17.30
CA VAL A 34 9.34 -15.35 -17.60
C VAL A 34 9.76 -13.90 -17.86
N TRP A 35 9.00 -13.17 -18.66
CA TRP A 35 9.26 -11.75 -18.94
C TRP A 35 9.21 -10.90 -17.66
N THR A 36 8.24 -11.15 -16.79
CA THR A 36 8.11 -10.43 -15.51
C THR A 36 9.29 -10.71 -14.58
N VAL A 37 9.68 -11.97 -14.45
CA VAL A 37 10.84 -12.37 -13.66
C VAL A 37 12.11 -11.74 -14.22
N ALA A 38 12.33 -11.80 -15.53
CA ALA A 38 13.48 -11.19 -16.19
C ALA A 38 13.54 -9.68 -15.94
N LYS A 39 12.44 -8.95 -16.11
CA LYS A 39 12.37 -7.50 -15.82
C LYS A 39 12.77 -7.21 -14.37
N ILE A 40 12.15 -7.88 -13.40
CA ILE A 40 12.38 -7.65 -11.97
C ILE A 40 13.84 -7.94 -11.60
N LEU A 41 14.40 -9.05 -12.10
CA LEU A 41 15.79 -9.41 -11.84
C LEU A 41 16.75 -8.41 -12.48
N LEU A 42 16.55 -8.05 -13.74
CA LEU A 42 17.43 -7.11 -14.44
C LEU A 42 17.40 -5.73 -13.79
N THR A 43 16.22 -5.19 -13.46
CA THR A 43 16.13 -3.88 -12.79
C THR A 43 16.63 -3.95 -11.35
N GLY A 44 16.32 -5.02 -10.61
CA GLY A 44 16.82 -5.21 -9.24
C GLY A 44 18.34 -5.33 -9.18
N ILE A 45 18.95 -6.14 -10.04
CA ILE A 45 20.42 -6.26 -10.14
C ILE A 45 21.01 -4.89 -10.51
N THR A 46 20.47 -4.24 -11.54
CA THR A 46 21.02 -2.96 -12.01
C THR A 46 20.96 -1.89 -10.93
N PHE A 47 19.79 -1.65 -10.34
CA PHE A 47 19.58 -0.49 -9.47
C PHE A 47 19.88 -0.74 -7.99
N LEU A 48 19.74 -1.97 -7.48
CA LEU A 48 20.05 -2.25 -6.07
C LEU A 48 21.48 -2.73 -5.86
N LEU A 49 22.07 -3.43 -6.84
CA LEU A 49 23.39 -4.06 -6.67
C LEU A 49 24.51 -3.33 -7.42
N LEU A 50 24.26 -2.91 -8.65
CA LEU A 50 25.32 -2.36 -9.52
C LEU A 50 25.39 -0.84 -9.55
N THR A 51 24.27 -0.15 -9.29
CA THR A 51 24.19 1.31 -9.34
C THR A 51 24.32 1.90 -7.94
N PRO A 52 25.28 2.81 -7.69
CA PRO A 52 25.33 3.54 -6.44
C PRO A 52 24.04 4.33 -6.18
N PRO A 53 23.53 4.37 -4.94
CA PRO A 53 22.42 5.24 -4.57
C PRO A 53 22.67 6.70 -4.96
N PHE A 54 21.74 7.30 -5.70
CA PHE A 54 21.86 8.70 -6.14
C PHE A 54 20.61 9.55 -5.90
N GLN A 55 19.52 8.95 -5.42
CA GLN A 55 18.29 9.70 -5.15
C GLN A 55 18.35 10.28 -3.73
N GLY A 56 18.02 11.57 -3.58
CA GLY A 56 18.16 12.29 -2.30
C GLY A 56 17.52 11.56 -1.12
N ASP A 57 16.26 11.14 -1.25
CA ASP A 57 15.58 10.36 -0.21
C ASP A 57 16.30 9.06 0.17
N THR A 58 16.87 8.37 -0.83
CA THR A 58 17.64 7.16 -0.59
C THR A 58 18.89 7.45 0.20
N VAL A 59 19.67 8.42 -0.27
CA VAL A 59 20.96 8.77 0.32
C VAL A 59 20.73 9.27 1.74
N ASP A 60 19.86 10.26 1.91
CA ASP A 60 19.73 11.01 3.16
C ASP A 60 18.88 10.27 4.20
N ASN A 61 17.67 9.83 3.81
CA ASN A 61 16.71 9.28 4.78
C ASN A 61 16.95 7.80 5.10
N TRP A 62 17.40 7.01 4.12
CA TRP A 62 17.43 5.53 4.24
C TRP A 62 18.84 4.98 4.44
N ASN A 63 19.80 5.35 3.59
CA ASN A 63 21.12 4.72 3.56
C ASN A 63 22.06 5.38 4.55
N LEU A 64 22.23 6.71 4.49
CA LEU A 64 23.08 7.44 5.42
C LEU A 64 22.63 7.24 6.86
N ARG A 65 21.32 7.37 7.14
CA ARG A 65 20.77 7.12 8.47
C ARG A 65 20.99 5.68 8.95
N GLY A 66 20.78 4.69 8.08
CA GLY A 66 21.05 3.30 8.41
C GLY A 66 22.53 3.05 8.69
N LYS A 67 23.42 3.71 7.95
CA LYS A 67 24.88 3.63 8.13
C LYS A 67 25.30 4.24 9.44
N MET A 68 24.75 5.40 9.80
CA MET A 68 24.99 6.03 11.11
C MET A 68 24.54 5.12 12.25
N PHE A 69 23.35 4.50 12.15
CA PHE A 69 22.89 3.55 13.18
C PHE A 69 23.82 2.33 13.32
N PHE A 70 24.37 1.85 12.20
CA PHE A 70 25.36 0.76 12.21
C PHE A 70 26.72 1.19 12.77
N VAL A 71 27.21 2.38 12.44
CA VAL A 71 28.53 2.85 12.92
C VAL A 71 28.47 3.27 14.39
N ASP A 72 27.46 4.06 14.75
CA ASP A 72 27.33 4.65 16.09
C ASP A 72 26.72 3.68 17.10
N GLN A 73 26.11 2.57 16.63
CA GLN A 73 25.34 1.63 17.45
C GLN A 73 24.24 2.33 18.28
N ALA A 74 23.68 3.42 17.75
CA ALA A 74 22.68 4.26 18.40
C ALA A 74 21.67 4.83 17.39
N ILE A 75 20.48 5.20 17.86
CA ILE A 75 19.50 5.95 17.05
C ILE A 75 19.90 7.43 17.06
N THR A 76 20.89 7.78 16.23
CA THR A 76 21.40 9.14 16.10
C THR A 76 20.38 10.06 15.42
N LEU A 77 20.10 11.21 16.03
CA LEU A 77 19.17 12.25 15.51
C LEU A 77 19.90 13.42 14.83
N THR A 78 21.22 13.36 14.73
CA THR A 78 22.06 14.36 14.09
C THR A 78 22.80 13.71 12.95
N ILE A 79 22.39 14.01 11.72
CA ILE A 79 23.01 13.42 10.52
C ILE A 79 23.81 14.54 9.83
N PRO A 80 25.09 14.32 9.51
CA PRO A 80 25.84 15.28 8.72
C PRO A 80 25.24 15.40 7.31
N ASN A 81 25.13 16.61 6.78
CA ASN A 81 24.81 16.80 5.37
C ASN A 81 26.00 16.42 4.46
N SER A 82 25.83 16.58 3.15
CA SER A 82 26.90 16.37 2.16
C SER A 82 28.16 17.21 2.40
N GLU A 83 28.07 18.31 3.16
CA GLU A 83 29.18 19.19 3.52
C GLU A 83 29.76 18.88 4.91
N GLY A 84 29.26 17.83 5.58
CA GLY A 84 29.69 17.45 6.94
C GLY A 84 29.06 18.30 8.05
N ILE A 85 28.17 19.23 7.73
CA ILE A 85 27.49 20.09 8.69
C ILE A 85 26.36 19.29 9.35
N PRO A 86 26.29 19.22 10.68
CA PRO A 86 25.19 18.54 11.37
C PRO A 86 23.84 19.16 11.01
N MET A 87 22.94 18.36 10.42
CA MET A 87 21.55 18.75 10.24
C MET A 87 20.72 18.31 11.44
N THR A 88 20.13 19.29 12.12
CA THR A 88 19.16 19.07 13.19
C THR A 88 17.74 19.26 12.63
N GLY A 89 16.82 18.32 12.90
CA GLY A 89 15.37 18.57 12.81
C GLY A 89 14.60 17.80 11.73
N ASP A 90 15.00 17.86 10.47
CA ASP A 90 14.03 17.61 9.38
C ASP A 90 14.06 16.20 8.77
N VAL A 91 15.25 15.65 8.50
CA VAL A 91 15.43 14.29 7.93
C VAL A 91 15.11 13.20 8.98
N ASN A 92 15.23 13.53 10.26
CA ASN A 92 15.07 12.58 11.37
C ASN A 92 13.62 12.31 11.77
N SER A 93 12.69 13.08 11.21
CA SER A 93 11.26 12.95 11.48
C SER A 93 10.64 11.68 10.92
N TYR A 94 11.27 11.02 9.95
CA TYR A 94 10.79 9.73 9.44
C TYR A 94 10.93 8.61 10.49
N PRO A 95 9.99 7.65 10.52
CA PRO A 95 10.14 6.45 11.33
C PRO A 95 11.45 5.70 11.03
N PRO A 96 12.12 5.15 12.04
CA PRO A 96 13.47 4.60 11.89
C PRO A 96 13.49 3.19 11.28
N THR A 97 12.35 2.60 10.93
CA THR A 97 12.28 1.16 10.55
C THR A 97 13.12 0.81 9.34
N VAL A 98 13.03 1.58 8.24
CA VAL A 98 13.83 1.31 7.04
C VAL A 98 15.33 1.40 7.35
N PRO A 99 15.83 2.48 7.98
CA PRO A 99 17.22 2.55 8.47
C PRO A 99 17.62 1.42 9.43
N LEU A 100 16.76 1.05 10.39
CA LEU A 100 17.05 0.02 11.40
C LEU A 100 17.15 -1.38 10.78
N VAL A 101 16.30 -1.70 9.79
CA VAL A 101 16.40 -2.97 9.07
C VAL A 101 17.72 -3.02 8.28
N LYS A 102 18.11 -1.92 7.63
CA LYS A 102 19.41 -1.82 6.93
C LYS A 102 20.60 -1.94 7.87
N ALA A 103 20.55 -1.25 9.01
CA ALA A 103 21.57 -1.35 10.05
C ALA A 103 21.67 -2.78 10.58
N SER A 104 20.53 -3.44 10.84
CA SER A 104 20.47 -4.82 11.31
C SER A 104 21.14 -5.80 10.33
N PHE A 105 20.92 -5.63 9.02
CA PHE A 105 21.59 -6.45 7.99
C PHE A 105 23.10 -6.23 7.98
N SER A 106 23.55 -4.98 8.15
CA SER A 106 24.98 -4.66 8.23
C SER A 106 25.61 -5.19 9.51
N THR A 107 24.91 -5.10 10.65
CA THR A 107 25.34 -5.69 11.93
C THR A 107 25.53 -7.20 11.80
N LEU A 108 24.60 -7.90 11.14
CA LEU A 108 24.72 -9.34 10.90
C LEU A 108 25.88 -9.69 9.95
N ALA A 109 26.16 -8.85 8.95
CA ALA A 109 27.27 -9.04 8.02
C ALA A 109 28.63 -8.63 8.60
N GLY A 110 28.65 -7.86 9.69
CA GLY A 110 29.87 -7.30 10.29
C GLY A 110 30.48 -6.13 9.51
N ASN A 111 29.86 -5.68 8.41
CA ASN A 111 30.28 -4.53 7.64
C ASN A 111 29.09 -3.85 6.94
N TRP A 112 29.28 -2.58 6.54
CA TRP A 112 28.30 -1.86 5.72
C TRP A 112 28.54 -2.13 4.24
N SER A 113 27.50 -2.57 3.54
CA SER A 113 27.51 -2.81 2.11
C SER A 113 26.23 -2.28 1.48
N GLU A 114 26.35 -1.29 0.58
CA GLU A 114 25.20 -0.67 -0.10
C GLU A 114 24.34 -1.72 -0.84
N PRO A 115 24.91 -2.64 -1.64
CA PRO A 115 24.14 -3.71 -2.27
C PRO A 115 23.35 -4.57 -1.27
N LEU A 116 24.00 -4.95 -0.16
CA LEU A 116 23.38 -5.80 0.86
C LEU A 116 22.18 -5.10 1.50
N VAL A 117 22.32 -3.85 1.94
CA VAL A 117 21.23 -3.15 2.63
C VAL A 117 20.12 -2.71 1.67
N ASN A 118 20.40 -2.59 0.38
CA ASN A 118 19.40 -2.22 -0.62
C ASN A 118 18.56 -3.42 -1.10
N VAL A 119 19.06 -4.65 -1.00
CA VAL A 119 18.32 -5.86 -1.45
C VAL A 119 16.97 -6.06 -0.74
N ILE A 120 16.82 -5.52 0.48
CA ILE A 120 15.56 -5.60 1.24
C ILE A 120 14.38 -4.95 0.50
N HIS A 121 14.64 -3.95 -0.34
CA HIS A 121 13.61 -3.28 -1.13
C HIS A 121 13.00 -4.21 -2.18
N LEU A 122 13.81 -5.07 -2.80
CA LEU A 122 13.33 -6.13 -3.69
C LEU A 122 12.44 -7.13 -2.93
N LEU A 123 12.80 -7.47 -1.69
CA LEU A 123 11.98 -8.37 -0.88
C LEU A 123 10.63 -7.75 -0.53
N TRP A 124 10.56 -6.45 -0.25
CA TRP A 124 9.29 -5.75 -0.05
C TRP A 124 8.45 -5.73 -1.33
N TYR A 125 9.07 -5.50 -2.48
CA TYR A 125 8.40 -5.57 -3.77
C TYR A 125 7.83 -6.96 -4.06
N LEU A 126 8.62 -8.01 -3.88
CA LEU A 126 8.16 -9.41 -4.02
C LEU A 126 7.05 -9.74 -3.01
N SER A 127 7.13 -9.19 -1.79
CA SER A 127 6.09 -9.33 -0.77
C SER A 127 4.77 -8.68 -1.22
N ALA A 128 4.82 -7.51 -1.87
CA ALA A 128 3.62 -6.87 -2.42
C ALA A 128 2.97 -7.74 -3.51
N LEU A 129 3.77 -8.29 -4.43
CA LEU A 129 3.30 -9.18 -5.49
C LEU A 129 2.69 -10.46 -4.92
N ALA A 130 3.36 -11.10 -3.96
CA ALA A 130 2.88 -12.32 -3.31
C ALA A 130 1.57 -12.05 -2.55
N LEU A 131 1.52 -10.98 -1.77
CA LEU A 131 0.33 -10.60 -1.02
C LEU A 131 -0.85 -10.31 -1.95
N LEU A 132 -0.64 -9.53 -3.01
CA LEU A 132 -1.66 -9.27 -4.02
C LEU A 132 -2.14 -10.58 -4.68
N PHE A 133 -1.22 -11.44 -5.10
CA PHE A 133 -1.54 -12.73 -5.72
C PHE A 133 -2.41 -13.60 -4.80
N PHE A 134 -1.99 -13.81 -3.56
CA PHE A 134 -2.73 -14.67 -2.63
C PHE A 134 -4.07 -14.05 -2.20
N SER A 135 -4.16 -12.72 -2.08
CA SER A 135 -5.42 -12.04 -1.80
C SER A 135 -6.40 -12.17 -2.97
N LEU A 136 -5.95 -11.94 -4.20
CA LEU A 136 -6.76 -12.13 -5.41
C LEU A 136 -7.16 -13.59 -5.61
N ARG A 137 -6.25 -14.54 -5.43
CA ARG A 137 -6.50 -15.97 -5.65
C ARG A 137 -7.67 -16.48 -4.81
N ARG A 138 -7.84 -15.94 -3.59
CA ARG A 138 -8.95 -16.29 -2.69
C ARG A 138 -10.32 -15.81 -3.17
N VAL A 139 -10.38 -14.87 -4.11
CA VAL A 139 -11.63 -14.20 -4.54
C VAL A 139 -11.95 -14.48 -6.00
N VAL A 140 -10.94 -14.44 -6.88
CA VAL A 140 -11.13 -14.52 -8.34
C VAL A 140 -10.42 -15.72 -8.98
N GLY A 141 -9.80 -16.58 -8.16
CA GLY A 141 -9.06 -17.76 -8.61
C GLY A 141 -7.67 -17.46 -9.18
N THR A 142 -6.94 -18.52 -9.52
CA THR A 142 -5.51 -18.44 -9.87
C THR A 142 -5.22 -17.62 -11.13
N LEU A 143 -6.02 -17.80 -12.20
CA LEU A 143 -5.76 -17.12 -13.48
C LEU A 143 -5.85 -15.61 -13.35
N TRP A 144 -6.92 -15.12 -12.71
CA TRP A 144 -7.11 -13.69 -12.47
C TRP A 144 -6.12 -13.13 -11.46
N ALA A 145 -5.71 -13.92 -10.47
CA ALA A 145 -4.65 -13.54 -9.56
C ALA A 145 -3.30 -13.35 -10.27
N LEU A 146 -2.94 -14.24 -11.20
CA LEU A 146 -1.74 -14.08 -12.05
C LEU A 146 -1.86 -12.81 -12.91
N GLY A 147 -3.03 -12.58 -13.52
CA GLY A 147 -3.29 -11.38 -14.32
C GLY A 147 -3.14 -10.08 -13.52
N GLY A 148 -3.78 -9.99 -12.34
CA GLY A 148 -3.64 -8.83 -11.45
C GLY A 148 -2.20 -8.62 -10.97
N THR A 149 -1.51 -9.70 -10.60
CA THR A 149 -0.09 -9.62 -10.20
C THR A 149 0.81 -9.14 -11.34
N TYR A 150 0.56 -9.61 -12.57
CA TYR A 150 1.24 -9.16 -13.77
C TYR A 150 0.99 -7.67 -14.05
N ILE A 151 -0.25 -7.18 -13.87
CA ILE A 151 -0.59 -5.76 -14.01
C ILE A 151 0.26 -4.93 -13.05
N LEU A 152 0.27 -5.26 -11.75
CA LEU A 152 1.05 -4.52 -10.76
C LEU A 152 2.56 -4.55 -11.09
N ALA A 153 3.09 -5.72 -11.43
CA ALA A 153 4.50 -5.88 -11.76
C ALA A 153 4.91 -5.15 -13.06
N SER A 154 3.95 -4.80 -13.90
CA SER A 154 4.17 -4.12 -15.17
C SER A 154 3.95 -2.61 -15.12
N LEU A 155 3.50 -2.05 -13.99
CA LEU A 155 3.43 -0.60 -13.81
C LEU A 155 4.85 -0.03 -13.71
N PRO A 156 5.28 0.84 -14.66
CA PRO A 156 6.67 1.31 -14.69
C PRO A 156 7.11 1.97 -13.38
N LEU A 157 6.30 2.87 -12.82
CA LEU A 157 6.71 3.58 -11.61
C LEU A 157 6.70 2.68 -10.37
N TYR A 158 5.77 1.73 -10.26
CA TYR A 158 5.75 0.78 -9.15
C TYR A 158 6.97 -0.16 -9.20
N LEU A 159 7.34 -0.66 -10.40
CA LEU A 159 8.56 -1.45 -10.59
C LEU A 159 9.82 -0.65 -10.24
N MET A 160 9.90 0.61 -10.69
CA MET A 160 11.03 1.49 -10.38
C MET A 160 11.17 1.69 -8.87
N HIS A 161 10.08 1.98 -8.15
CA HIS A 161 10.12 2.13 -6.69
C HIS A 161 10.39 0.83 -5.94
N GLY A 162 10.07 -0.34 -6.52
CA GLY A 162 10.34 -1.64 -5.91
C GLY A 162 11.75 -2.19 -6.16
N THR A 163 12.41 -1.66 -7.19
CA THR A 163 13.78 -2.07 -7.59
C THR A 163 14.79 -0.95 -7.39
N ASN A 164 14.37 0.18 -6.81
CA ASN A 164 15.24 1.19 -6.22
C ASN A 164 14.97 1.24 -4.71
N PRO A 165 15.92 1.74 -3.91
CA PRO A 165 15.82 1.76 -2.46
C PRO A 165 14.82 2.80 -1.89
N TYR A 166 13.60 2.84 -2.41
CA TYR A 166 12.51 3.69 -1.93
C TYR A 166 11.60 3.01 -0.90
N ALA A 167 11.24 3.73 0.16
CA ALA A 167 10.31 3.24 1.19
C ALA A 167 8.83 3.19 0.74
N ASP A 168 8.48 3.67 -0.46
CA ASP A 168 7.07 3.75 -0.92
C ASP A 168 6.46 2.37 -1.13
N VAL A 169 7.23 1.41 -1.66
CA VAL A 169 6.76 0.02 -1.82
C VAL A 169 6.62 -0.66 -0.47
N TYR A 170 7.55 -0.42 0.47
CA TYR A 170 7.45 -0.91 1.85
C TYR A 170 6.14 -0.48 2.52
N LEU A 171 5.78 0.81 2.42
CA LEU A 171 4.50 1.31 2.89
C LEU A 171 3.32 0.68 2.13
N SER A 172 3.41 0.54 0.81
CA SER A 172 2.34 -0.08 0.01
C SER A 172 2.01 -1.51 0.44
N VAL A 173 3.01 -2.30 0.87
CA VAL A 173 2.81 -3.67 1.39
C VAL A 173 1.97 -3.64 2.66
N HIS A 174 2.27 -2.74 3.59
CA HIS A 174 1.56 -2.61 4.86
C HIS A 174 0.14 -2.11 4.65
N ILE A 175 -0.05 -1.13 3.77
CA ILE A 175 -1.37 -0.64 3.36
C ILE A 175 -2.18 -1.80 2.78
N LEU A 176 -1.63 -2.50 1.79
CA LEU A 176 -2.29 -3.62 1.13
C LEU A 176 -2.66 -4.70 2.16
N ALA A 177 -1.75 -5.06 3.07
CA ALA A 177 -2.03 -6.03 4.12
C ALA A 177 -3.22 -5.59 4.99
N ALA A 178 -3.18 -4.38 5.53
CA ALA A 178 -4.25 -3.86 6.38
C ALA A 178 -5.61 -3.90 5.69
N VAL A 179 -5.72 -3.33 4.48
CA VAL A 179 -7.02 -3.20 3.79
C VAL A 179 -7.52 -4.52 3.20
N THR A 180 -6.63 -5.38 2.71
CA THR A 180 -7.04 -6.66 2.12
C THR A 180 -7.42 -7.69 3.17
N LEU A 181 -6.75 -7.69 4.34
CA LEU A 181 -7.15 -8.52 5.47
C LEU A 181 -8.53 -8.08 6.00
N LEU A 182 -8.79 -6.77 6.10
CA LEU A 182 -10.11 -6.26 6.46
C LEU A 182 -11.18 -6.64 5.43
N PHE A 183 -10.86 -6.54 4.14
CA PHE A 183 -11.73 -7.00 3.06
C PHE A 183 -12.02 -8.51 3.16
N HIS A 184 -11.02 -9.35 3.41
CA HIS A 184 -11.21 -10.79 3.56
C HIS A 184 -11.99 -11.16 4.82
N ALA A 185 -11.89 -10.39 5.90
CA ALA A 185 -12.76 -10.56 7.06
C ALA A 185 -14.24 -10.38 6.69
N LEU A 186 -14.54 -9.38 5.85
CA LEU A 186 -15.89 -9.06 5.40
C LEU A 186 -16.48 -10.13 4.47
N VAL A 187 -15.64 -10.71 3.62
CA VAL A 187 -15.99 -11.80 2.69
C VAL A 187 -16.15 -13.15 3.41
N SER A 188 -15.41 -13.39 4.51
CA SER A 188 -15.44 -14.68 5.22
C SER A 188 -16.79 -14.93 5.90
N ASP A 189 -17.35 -16.12 5.68
CA ASP A 189 -18.54 -16.61 6.38
C ASP A 189 -18.20 -17.38 7.66
N ASP A 190 -17.00 -17.97 7.71
CA ASP A 190 -16.45 -18.61 8.91
C ASP A 190 -16.07 -17.54 9.95
N PRO A 191 -16.67 -17.56 11.16
CA PRO A 191 -16.38 -16.62 12.24
C PRO A 191 -14.92 -16.62 12.70
N ASP A 192 -14.27 -17.78 12.78
CA ASP A 192 -12.91 -17.89 13.34
C ASP A 192 -11.87 -17.35 12.36
N ARG A 193 -12.05 -17.69 11.09
CA ARG A 193 -11.24 -17.13 10.00
C ARG A 193 -11.42 -15.62 9.89
N ARG A 194 -12.65 -15.12 10.01
CA ARG A 194 -12.94 -13.67 10.05
C ARG A 194 -12.23 -12.99 11.21
N ALA A 195 -12.33 -13.54 12.41
CA ALA A 195 -11.65 -12.99 13.59
C ALA A 195 -10.13 -12.94 13.40
N SER A 196 -9.55 -13.99 12.80
CA SER A 196 -8.13 -14.03 12.46
C SER A 196 -7.73 -12.93 11.48
N PHE A 197 -8.52 -12.71 10.42
CA PHE A 197 -8.28 -11.61 9.49
C PHE A 197 -8.37 -10.23 10.13
N LEU A 198 -9.34 -10.01 11.04
CA LEU A 198 -9.47 -8.74 11.77
C LEU A 198 -8.27 -8.48 12.68
N ARG A 199 -7.77 -9.50 13.39
CA ARG A 199 -6.56 -9.38 14.23
C ARG A 199 -5.31 -9.10 13.41
N LEU A 200 -5.12 -9.80 12.30
CA LEU A 200 -3.99 -9.56 11.39
C LEU A 200 -4.08 -8.18 10.73
N SER A 201 -5.28 -7.72 10.38
CA SER A 201 -5.50 -6.37 9.87
C SER A 201 -5.18 -5.30 10.93
N ALA A 202 -5.57 -5.53 12.19
CA ALA A 202 -5.19 -4.68 13.32
C ALA A 202 -3.67 -4.58 13.47
N PHE A 203 -2.97 -5.71 13.41
CA PHE A 203 -1.51 -5.75 13.46
C PHE A 203 -0.87 -5.01 12.28
N ALA A 204 -1.29 -5.27 11.04
CA ALA A 204 -0.77 -4.57 9.87
C ALA A 204 -1.04 -3.05 9.93
N THR A 205 -2.20 -2.64 10.42
CA THR A 205 -2.56 -1.23 10.63
C THR A 205 -1.68 -0.59 11.69
N ALA A 206 -1.40 -1.30 12.79
CA ALA A 206 -0.55 -0.81 13.87
C ALA A 206 0.90 -0.56 13.44
N LEU A 207 1.41 -1.29 12.44
CA LEU A 207 2.76 -1.10 11.92
C LEU A 207 2.89 0.12 10.98
N LEU A 208 1.78 0.63 10.43
CA LEU A 208 1.81 1.73 9.46
C LEU A 208 2.55 2.98 9.96
N PRO A 209 2.28 3.51 11.17
CA PRO A 209 2.99 4.70 11.68
C PRO A 209 4.51 4.55 11.78
N PHE A 210 5.00 3.31 11.81
CA PHE A 210 6.43 3.00 11.84
C PHE A 210 7.04 2.86 10.43
N THR A 211 6.27 3.03 9.35
CA THR A 211 6.78 2.92 7.98
C THR A 211 7.18 4.26 7.38
N LYS A 212 6.25 5.21 7.29
CA LYS A 212 6.47 6.60 6.87
C LYS A 212 5.50 7.54 7.60
N ASN A 213 5.78 8.84 7.64
CA ASN A 213 4.94 9.81 8.35
C ASN A 213 3.53 9.93 7.76
N GLU A 214 3.41 9.88 6.43
CA GLU A 214 2.10 9.90 5.77
C GLU A 214 1.21 8.71 6.15
N ALA A 215 1.79 7.61 6.60
CA ALA A 215 1.04 6.44 7.04
C ALA A 215 0.21 6.74 8.29
N LEU A 216 0.77 7.52 9.22
CA LEU A 216 0.07 7.95 10.42
C LEU A 216 -1.04 8.95 10.10
N ILE A 217 -0.77 9.92 9.22
CA ILE A 217 -1.68 11.06 8.99
C ILE A 217 -2.75 10.75 7.93
N MET A 218 -2.37 10.12 6.81
CA MET A 218 -3.27 9.92 5.67
C MET A 218 -3.91 8.53 5.68
N HIS A 219 -3.12 7.49 5.89
CA HIS A 219 -3.58 6.10 5.66
C HIS A 219 -4.28 5.51 6.88
N THR A 220 -3.74 5.70 8.09
CA THR A 220 -4.29 5.12 9.32
C THR A 220 -5.72 5.62 9.61
N PRO A 221 -6.03 6.94 9.55
CA PRO A 221 -7.39 7.41 9.78
C PRO A 221 -8.38 6.88 8.74
N ALA A 222 -7.97 6.79 7.47
CA ALA A 222 -8.80 6.23 6.41
C ALA A 222 -9.12 4.74 6.66
N ILE A 223 -8.12 3.95 7.09
CA ILE A 223 -8.32 2.54 7.44
C ILE A 223 -9.25 2.40 8.64
N LEU A 224 -9.08 3.22 9.68
CA LEU A 224 -9.95 3.20 10.85
C LEU A 224 -11.39 3.59 10.51
N LEU A 225 -11.60 4.57 9.64
CA LEU A 225 -12.93 4.95 9.17
C LEU A 225 -13.59 3.80 8.41
N VAL A 226 -12.87 3.15 7.49
CA VAL A 226 -13.37 2.00 6.74
C VAL A 226 -13.59 0.79 7.64
N LEU A 227 -12.77 0.57 8.67
CA LEU A 227 -12.99 -0.44 9.70
C LEU A 227 -14.33 -0.23 10.41
N VAL A 228 -14.60 0.98 10.89
CA VAL A 228 -15.86 1.30 11.57
C VAL A 228 -17.05 1.02 10.64
N ALA A 229 -16.96 1.44 9.38
CA ALA A 229 -17.99 1.15 8.38
C ALA A 229 -18.17 -0.36 8.14
N ALA A 230 -17.07 -1.12 8.05
CA ALA A 230 -17.10 -2.56 7.85
C ALA A 230 -17.69 -3.31 9.06
N LEU A 231 -17.34 -2.92 10.29
CA LEU A 231 -17.90 -3.48 11.52
C LEU A 231 -19.40 -3.18 11.65
N TRP A 232 -19.80 -1.95 11.32
CA TRP A 232 -21.20 -1.57 11.30
C TRP A 232 -21.99 -2.40 10.28
N TYR A 233 -21.45 -2.56 9.07
CA TYR A 233 -22.06 -3.39 8.03
C TYR A 233 -22.17 -4.86 8.46
N MET A 234 -21.10 -5.48 8.99
CA MET A 234 -21.11 -6.87 9.48
C MET A 234 -22.12 -7.08 10.60
N LYS A 235 -22.24 -6.13 11.52
CA LYS A 235 -23.25 -6.16 12.58
C LYS A 235 -24.66 -6.08 11.99
N HIS A 236 -24.89 -5.17 11.04
CA HIS A 236 -26.21 -4.95 10.45
C HIS A 236 -26.72 -6.19 9.70
N ILE A 237 -25.84 -6.91 8.99
CA ILE A 237 -26.19 -8.16 8.31
C ILE A 237 -26.17 -9.39 9.22
N GLY A 238 -25.98 -9.22 10.53
CA GLY A 238 -25.95 -10.31 11.51
C GLY A 238 -24.72 -11.21 11.45
N LYS A 239 -23.67 -10.83 10.69
CA LYS A 239 -22.41 -11.58 10.62
C LYS A 239 -21.62 -11.50 11.92
N MET A 240 -21.70 -10.39 12.65
CA MET A 240 -20.99 -10.19 13.93
C MET A 240 -21.93 -9.71 15.03
N SER A 241 -21.69 -10.17 16.26
CA SER A 241 -22.35 -9.61 17.45
C SER A 241 -21.71 -8.28 17.85
N LEU A 242 -22.41 -7.49 18.69
CA LEU A 242 -21.83 -6.27 19.26
C LEU A 242 -20.55 -6.56 20.06
N LYS A 243 -20.51 -7.70 20.76
CA LYS A 243 -19.34 -8.14 21.54
C LYS A 243 -18.13 -8.37 20.64
N ASP A 244 -18.33 -8.99 19.47
CA ASP A 244 -17.25 -9.23 18.50
C ASP A 244 -16.72 -7.92 17.92
N CYS A 245 -17.60 -6.96 17.64
CA CYS A 245 -17.21 -5.62 17.20
C CYS A 245 -16.38 -4.90 18.26
N ILE A 246 -16.82 -4.91 19.53
CA ILE A 246 -16.06 -4.32 20.64
C ILE A 246 -14.70 -5.00 20.79
N HIS A 247 -14.66 -6.33 20.77
CA HIS A 247 -13.40 -7.08 20.87
C HIS A 247 -12.44 -6.74 19.73
N THR A 248 -12.96 -6.57 18.51
CA THR A 248 -12.15 -6.14 17.36
C THR A 248 -11.60 -4.73 17.57
N ILE A 249 -12.42 -3.77 18.02
CA ILE A 249 -11.97 -2.41 18.31
C ILE A 249 -10.88 -2.42 19.39
N LEU A 250 -11.06 -3.21 20.46
CA LEU A 250 -10.06 -3.35 21.51
C LEU A 250 -8.73 -3.90 20.97
N TRP A 251 -8.74 -4.85 20.04
CA TRP A 251 -7.51 -5.32 19.37
C TRP A 251 -6.81 -4.22 18.58
N TYR A 252 -7.56 -3.42 17.80
CA TYR A 252 -6.99 -2.28 17.07
C TYR A 252 -6.39 -1.26 18.04
N VAL A 253 -7.14 -0.86 19.06
CA VAL A 253 -6.68 0.10 20.07
C VAL A 253 -5.42 -0.41 20.78
N LEU A 254 -5.42 -1.66 21.23
CA LEU A 254 -4.29 -2.27 21.93
C LEU A 254 -3.03 -2.27 21.05
N LEU A 255 -3.13 -2.80 19.82
CA LEU A 255 -1.97 -2.92 18.93
C LEU A 255 -1.49 -1.55 18.42
N LEU A 256 -2.40 -0.66 18.03
CA LEU A 256 -2.04 0.71 17.65
C LEU A 256 -1.38 1.45 18.81
N SER A 257 -1.88 1.30 20.03
CA SER A 257 -1.29 1.94 21.20
C SER A 257 0.10 1.38 21.48
N ALA A 258 0.26 0.05 21.43
CA ALA A 258 1.53 -0.61 21.68
C ALA A 258 2.64 -0.21 20.69
N VAL A 259 2.31 0.02 19.42
CA VAL A 259 3.31 0.37 18.40
C VAL A 259 3.45 1.89 18.22
N THR A 260 2.34 2.61 18.19
CA THR A 260 2.32 4.03 17.80
C THR A 260 2.67 4.95 18.97
N LEU A 261 2.22 4.65 20.19
CA LEU A 261 2.49 5.53 21.34
C LEU A 261 3.98 5.64 21.67
N PRO A 262 4.79 4.56 21.66
CA PRO A 262 6.24 4.70 21.85
C PRO A 262 6.88 5.62 20.82
N TRP A 263 6.46 5.53 19.56
CA TRP A 263 6.95 6.41 18.50
C TRP A 263 6.56 7.87 18.72
N ILE A 264 5.28 8.12 18.99
CA ILE A 264 4.78 9.48 19.24
C ILE A 264 5.48 10.10 20.46
N ALA A 265 5.63 9.33 21.54
CA ALA A 265 6.35 9.77 22.74
C ALA A 265 7.82 10.05 22.44
N PHE A 266 8.48 9.22 21.64
CA PHE A 266 9.84 9.45 21.18
C PHE A 266 9.94 10.75 20.36
N LYS A 267 9.04 10.97 19.40
CA LYS A 267 9.02 12.20 18.60
C LYS A 267 8.81 13.43 19.46
N TRP A 268 7.85 13.39 20.39
CA TRP A 268 7.58 14.53 21.27
C TRP A 268 8.79 14.83 22.17
N SER A 269 9.32 13.82 22.87
CA SER A 269 10.47 14.01 23.77
C SER A 269 11.72 14.59 23.09
N HIS A 270 11.85 14.42 21.77
CA HIS A 270 12.97 14.94 20.98
C HIS A 270 12.60 16.10 20.04
N GLY A 271 11.38 16.65 20.15
CA GLY A 271 10.94 17.78 19.31
C GLY A 271 10.84 17.48 17.81
N LEU A 272 10.65 16.21 17.42
CA LEU A 272 10.56 15.80 16.01
C LEU A 272 9.19 16.15 15.40
N THR A 273 9.19 16.59 14.14
CA THR A 273 7.97 16.99 13.41
C THR A 273 7.22 15.79 12.84
N PHE A 274 5.89 15.89 12.67
CA PHE A 274 5.07 14.82 12.08
C PHE A 274 4.99 14.85 10.54
N GLY A 275 5.54 15.89 9.91
CA GLY A 275 5.61 16.02 8.44
C GLY A 275 6.90 15.45 7.85
N ASN A 276 6.99 15.46 6.52
CA ASN A 276 8.23 15.21 5.80
C ASN A 276 9.07 16.49 5.85
N ALA A 277 9.97 16.60 6.85
CA ALA A 277 10.88 17.73 7.00
C ALA A 277 10.24 19.11 7.21
N GLN A 278 8.91 19.22 7.35
CA GLN A 278 8.24 20.50 7.55
C GLN A 278 7.21 20.41 8.66
N SER A 279 7.17 21.43 9.53
CA SER A 279 6.19 21.50 10.60
C SER A 279 4.80 21.81 10.06
N LEU A 280 3.76 21.22 10.66
CA LEU A 280 2.36 21.52 10.32
C LEU A 280 1.90 22.88 10.88
N SER A 281 2.74 23.57 11.66
CA SER A 281 2.35 24.77 12.41
C SER A 281 2.19 26.02 11.54
N ASN A 282 2.73 26.03 10.32
CA ASN A 282 2.75 27.19 9.42
C ASN A 282 2.11 26.90 8.05
N ILE A 283 1.04 26.09 8.01
CA ILE A 283 0.34 25.78 6.75
C ILE A 283 -0.47 27.01 6.31
N ASN A 284 0.09 27.79 5.40
CA ASN A 284 -0.66 28.81 4.67
C ASN A 284 -1.54 28.12 3.62
N LEU A 285 -2.86 28.16 3.84
CA LEU A 285 -3.83 27.64 2.89
C LEU A 285 -4.07 28.65 1.77
N ALA A 286 -3.52 28.37 0.59
CA ALA A 286 -3.67 29.21 -0.59
C ALA A 286 -3.83 28.34 -1.83
N TRP A 287 -4.80 28.67 -2.68
CA TRP A 287 -5.02 27.97 -3.95
C TRP A 287 -3.77 28.01 -4.84
N GLN A 288 -3.37 26.85 -5.34
CA GLN A 288 -2.17 26.67 -6.16
C GLN A 288 -2.55 26.40 -7.62
N PRO A 289 -2.35 27.38 -8.54
CA PRO A 289 -2.74 27.22 -9.93
C PRO A 289 -1.92 26.11 -10.62
N GLY A 290 -2.55 25.37 -11.53
CA GLY A 290 -1.90 24.31 -12.31
C GLY A 290 -1.78 22.95 -11.62
N VAL A 291 -1.94 22.87 -10.29
CA VAL A 291 -1.82 21.60 -9.54
C VAL A 291 -2.84 20.55 -10.01
N LEU A 292 -4.11 20.91 -10.17
CA LEU A 292 -5.14 19.98 -10.63
C LEU A 292 -4.83 19.44 -12.04
N LYS A 293 -4.30 20.28 -12.92
CA LYS A 293 -3.85 19.88 -14.26
C LYS A 293 -2.64 18.93 -14.19
N ALA A 294 -1.68 19.20 -13.31
CA ALA A 294 -0.52 18.35 -13.10
C ALA A 294 -0.93 16.97 -12.56
N ILE A 295 -1.84 16.93 -11.58
CA ILE A 295 -2.43 15.70 -11.05
C ILE A 295 -3.13 14.91 -12.16
N ALA A 296 -4.01 15.56 -12.94
CA ALA A 296 -4.71 14.88 -14.04
C ALA A 296 -3.74 14.33 -15.10
N LYS A 297 -2.70 15.09 -15.46
CA LYS A 297 -1.67 14.64 -16.39
C LYS A 297 -0.91 13.43 -15.84
N ASN A 298 -0.46 13.49 -14.57
CA ASN A 298 0.27 12.41 -13.94
C ASN A 298 -0.56 11.12 -13.85
N THR A 299 -1.84 11.23 -13.44
CA THR A 299 -2.70 10.05 -13.25
C THR A 299 -3.14 9.41 -14.56
N PHE A 300 -3.45 10.20 -15.59
CA PHE A 300 -4.15 9.69 -16.78
C PHE A 300 -3.32 9.72 -18.08
N LEU A 301 -2.31 10.59 -18.18
CA LEU A 301 -1.60 10.84 -19.44
C LEU A 301 -0.14 10.37 -19.41
N GLU A 302 0.43 10.14 -18.23
CA GLU A 302 1.79 9.63 -18.11
C GLU A 302 1.88 8.12 -18.17
N GLY A 303 2.97 7.64 -18.78
CA GLY A 303 3.27 6.21 -18.92
C GLY A 303 3.50 5.48 -17.59
N ASN A 304 3.55 6.19 -16.46
CA ASN A 304 3.76 5.65 -15.11
C ASN A 304 2.72 4.59 -14.72
N TRP A 305 1.48 4.74 -15.20
CA TRP A 305 0.32 3.94 -14.80
C TRP A 305 -0.34 3.18 -15.95
N LEU A 306 0.15 3.36 -17.17
CA LEU A 306 -0.44 2.82 -18.39
C LEU A 306 -1.95 3.14 -18.45
N LEU A 307 -2.81 2.13 -18.58
CA LEU A 307 -4.26 2.28 -18.61
C LEU A 307 -4.95 2.03 -17.27
N LEU A 308 -4.20 1.91 -16.15
CA LEU A 308 -4.78 1.48 -14.87
C LEU A 308 -5.90 2.40 -14.39
N PHE A 309 -5.69 3.72 -14.36
CA PHE A 309 -6.67 4.69 -13.87
C PHE A 309 -7.85 4.93 -14.82
N PRO A 310 -7.65 5.09 -16.15
CA PRO A 310 -8.76 5.09 -17.08
C PRO A 310 -9.66 3.84 -16.93
N LEU A 311 -9.04 2.67 -16.83
CA LEU A 311 -9.76 1.40 -16.66
C LEU A 311 -10.49 1.34 -15.31
N LEU A 312 -9.86 1.75 -14.22
CA LEU A 312 -10.49 1.85 -12.90
C LEU A 312 -11.74 2.73 -12.96
N LEU A 313 -11.66 3.91 -13.57
CA LEU A 313 -12.77 4.85 -13.64
C LEU A 313 -13.96 4.24 -14.41
N VAL A 314 -13.70 3.65 -15.58
CA VAL A 314 -14.73 2.97 -16.40
C VAL A 314 -15.37 1.82 -15.60
N LEU A 315 -14.57 1.00 -14.93
CA LEU A 315 -15.08 -0.11 -14.12
C LEU A 315 -15.88 0.36 -12.91
N LEU A 316 -15.49 1.43 -12.23
CA LEU A 316 -16.25 1.99 -11.11
C LEU A 316 -17.62 2.50 -11.58
N ILE A 317 -17.71 3.06 -12.78
CA ILE A 317 -18.98 3.51 -13.38
C ILE A 317 -19.87 2.31 -13.74
N ILE A 318 -19.33 1.35 -14.50
CA ILE A 318 -20.08 0.17 -14.98
C ILE A 318 -20.51 -0.72 -13.81
N GLN A 319 -19.59 -0.99 -12.88
CA GLN A 319 -19.77 -1.90 -11.75
C GLN A 319 -20.03 -1.17 -10.43
N LYS A 320 -20.69 0.00 -10.45
CA LYS A 320 -20.94 0.83 -9.25
C LYS A 320 -21.62 0.08 -8.11
N ARG A 321 -22.54 -0.85 -8.40
CA ARG A 321 -23.21 -1.66 -7.37
C ARG A 321 -22.21 -2.61 -6.71
N THR A 322 -21.40 -3.30 -7.50
CA THR A 322 -20.34 -4.18 -6.99
C THR A 322 -19.31 -3.40 -6.18
N ALA A 323 -18.85 -2.26 -6.68
CA ALA A 323 -17.83 -1.43 -6.04
C ALA A 323 -18.28 -0.82 -4.69
N PHE A 324 -19.56 -0.45 -4.54
CA PHE A 324 -20.03 0.34 -3.40
C PHE A 324 -21.10 -0.33 -2.51
N LYS A 325 -21.67 -1.48 -2.93
CA LYS A 325 -22.71 -2.19 -2.15
C LYS A 325 -22.29 -3.60 -1.73
N THR A 326 -21.05 -4.00 -2.00
CA THR A 326 -20.50 -5.31 -1.62
C THR A 326 -19.31 -5.13 -0.69
N PRO A 327 -18.69 -6.21 -0.16
CA PRO A 327 -17.47 -6.12 0.61
C PRO A 327 -16.33 -5.34 -0.06
N LEU A 328 -16.34 -5.23 -1.40
CA LEU A 328 -15.35 -4.45 -2.15
C LEU A 328 -15.33 -2.96 -1.76
N LEU A 329 -16.41 -2.46 -1.12
CA LEU A 329 -16.48 -1.12 -0.53
C LEU A 329 -15.30 -0.80 0.39
N VAL A 330 -14.73 -1.80 1.08
CA VAL A 330 -13.56 -1.59 1.94
C VAL A 330 -12.37 -1.08 1.12
N LEU A 331 -12.07 -1.73 0.00
CA LEU A 331 -10.94 -1.36 -0.86
C LEU A 331 -11.22 -0.07 -1.62
N THR A 332 -12.41 0.05 -2.23
CA THR A 332 -12.80 1.22 -3.04
C THR A 332 -12.96 2.46 -2.16
N GLY A 333 -13.61 2.33 -1.01
CA GLY A 333 -13.77 3.40 -0.02
C GLY A 333 -12.43 3.88 0.50
N PHE A 334 -11.54 2.98 0.93
CA PHE A 334 -10.19 3.35 1.36
C PHE A 334 -9.43 4.11 0.26
N PHE A 335 -9.40 3.56 -0.96
CA PHE A 335 -8.73 4.19 -2.08
C PHE A 335 -9.25 5.60 -2.34
N LEU A 336 -10.58 5.79 -2.41
CA LEU A 336 -11.17 7.09 -2.69
C LEU A 336 -10.94 8.10 -1.57
N ILE A 337 -11.04 7.68 -0.30
CA ILE A 337 -10.76 8.54 0.85
C ILE A 337 -9.33 9.07 0.78
N VAL A 338 -8.34 8.19 0.56
CA VAL A 338 -6.93 8.61 0.53
C VAL A 338 -6.62 9.40 -0.75
N TYR A 339 -7.08 8.93 -1.91
CA TYR A 339 -6.83 9.58 -3.20
C TYR A 339 -7.42 11.00 -3.24
N LEU A 340 -8.68 11.17 -2.83
CA LEU A 340 -9.32 12.48 -2.78
C LEU A 340 -8.82 13.32 -1.59
N GLY A 341 -8.48 12.70 -0.46
CA GLY A 341 -7.93 13.38 0.71
C GLY A 341 -6.57 14.04 0.45
N GLN A 342 -5.80 13.53 -0.51
CA GLN A 342 -4.56 14.15 -0.95
C GLN A 342 -4.79 15.45 -1.76
N PHE A 343 -5.96 15.63 -2.39
CA PHE A 343 -6.20 16.77 -3.28
C PHE A 343 -6.14 18.10 -2.53
N PRO A 344 -6.84 18.29 -1.39
CA PRO A 344 -6.72 19.52 -0.62
C PRO A 344 -5.29 19.81 -0.16
N LEU A 345 -4.52 18.79 0.20
CA LEU A 345 -3.12 18.94 0.61
C LEU A 345 -2.29 19.54 -0.53
N TYR A 346 -2.38 19.00 -1.74
CA TYR A 346 -1.62 19.51 -2.86
C TYR A 346 -2.17 20.83 -3.43
N MET A 347 -3.48 21.03 -3.41
CA MET A 347 -4.12 22.19 -4.04
C MET A 347 -4.05 23.46 -3.18
N PHE A 348 -3.89 23.31 -1.85
CA PHE A 348 -3.93 24.44 -0.92
C PHE A 348 -2.67 24.64 -0.09
N THR A 349 -1.65 23.78 -0.18
CA THR A 349 -0.43 23.92 0.65
C THR A 349 0.84 24.04 -0.20
N PHE A 350 1.98 24.26 0.47
CA PHE A 350 3.31 24.28 -0.16
C PHE A 350 3.66 22.96 -0.89
N LEU A 351 2.99 21.85 -0.52
CA LEU A 351 3.15 20.54 -1.18
C LEU A 351 2.70 20.57 -2.65
N SER A 352 2.03 21.62 -3.11
CA SER A 352 1.76 21.86 -4.53
C SER A 352 2.99 21.71 -5.42
N THR A 353 4.17 22.14 -4.95
CA THR A 353 5.44 21.97 -5.67
C THR A 353 5.71 20.49 -5.98
N GLU A 354 5.52 19.60 -5.02
CA GLU A 354 5.66 18.15 -5.19
C GLU A 354 4.66 17.56 -6.21
N ALA A 355 3.46 18.14 -6.32
CA ALA A 355 2.49 17.74 -7.34
C ALA A 355 2.85 18.28 -8.73
N LEU A 356 3.36 19.52 -8.81
CA LEU A 356 3.79 20.16 -10.05
C LEU A 356 5.03 19.46 -10.64
N TYR A 357 5.98 19.07 -9.80
CA TYR A 357 7.15 18.29 -10.18
C TYR A 357 6.92 16.77 -10.20
N GLN A 358 5.70 16.33 -9.85
CA GLN A 358 5.25 14.94 -9.95
C GLN A 358 6.02 13.96 -9.06
N THR A 359 6.68 14.46 -8.03
CA THR A 359 7.50 13.69 -7.09
C THR A 359 6.63 13.15 -5.96
N GLY A 360 6.05 14.01 -5.12
CA GLY A 360 5.24 13.58 -3.97
C GLY A 360 3.91 12.94 -4.34
N TYR A 361 3.19 13.50 -5.33
CA TYR A 361 1.88 12.98 -5.73
C TYR A 361 1.98 11.57 -6.32
N ALA A 362 2.91 11.36 -7.24
CA ALA A 362 3.10 10.06 -7.88
C ALA A 362 3.51 8.99 -6.85
N ARG A 363 4.31 9.35 -5.85
CA ARG A 363 4.67 8.48 -4.72
C ARG A 363 3.46 8.08 -3.87
N GLY A 364 2.56 9.02 -3.60
CA GLY A 364 1.27 8.74 -2.97
C GLY A 364 0.45 7.71 -3.76
N ILE A 365 0.51 7.75 -5.08
CA ILE A 365 -0.12 6.74 -5.95
C ILE A 365 0.60 5.39 -5.90
N VAL A 366 1.94 5.35 -5.88
CA VAL A 366 2.72 4.09 -5.72
C VAL A 366 2.25 3.33 -4.49
N GLN A 367 1.98 4.03 -3.38
CA GLN A 367 1.50 3.45 -2.12
C GLN A 367 0.10 2.79 -2.26
N LEU A 368 -0.75 3.32 -3.15
CA LEU A 368 -2.12 2.85 -3.39
C LEU A 368 -2.22 1.85 -4.54
N ALA A 369 -1.23 1.77 -5.43
CA ALA A 369 -1.28 1.00 -6.66
C ALA A 369 -1.68 -0.48 -6.46
N PRO A 370 -1.14 -1.22 -5.47
CA PRO A 370 -1.57 -2.61 -5.25
C PRO A 370 -3.06 -2.75 -4.92
N THR A 371 -3.60 -1.83 -4.11
CA THR A 371 -5.04 -1.78 -3.78
C THR A 371 -5.87 -1.48 -5.02
N VAL A 372 -5.45 -0.53 -5.86
CA VAL A 372 -6.11 -0.20 -7.12
C VAL A 372 -6.14 -1.41 -8.07
N VAL A 373 -5.00 -2.10 -8.22
CA VAL A 373 -4.92 -3.31 -9.05
C VAL A 373 -5.85 -4.41 -8.53
N MET A 374 -5.96 -4.57 -7.21
CA MET A 374 -6.91 -5.51 -6.62
C MET A 374 -8.36 -5.15 -6.99
N ILE A 375 -8.75 -3.88 -6.87
CA ILE A 375 -10.09 -3.41 -7.24
C ILE A 375 -10.37 -3.67 -8.72
N VAL A 376 -9.46 -3.24 -9.61
CA VAL A 376 -9.60 -3.41 -11.06
C VAL A 376 -9.75 -4.89 -11.42
N THR A 377 -8.93 -5.77 -10.86
CA THR A 377 -8.97 -7.21 -11.16
C THR A 377 -10.30 -7.84 -10.73
N VAL A 378 -10.79 -7.50 -9.53
CA VAL A 378 -12.07 -8.02 -9.03
C VAL A 378 -13.24 -7.50 -9.87
N LEU A 379 -13.25 -6.21 -10.24
CA LEU A 379 -14.31 -5.64 -11.07
C LEU A 379 -14.32 -6.21 -12.51
N LEU A 380 -13.15 -6.41 -13.11
CA LEU A 380 -13.02 -7.08 -14.41
C LEU A 380 -13.58 -8.50 -14.37
N PHE A 381 -13.20 -9.27 -13.35
CA PHE A 381 -13.71 -10.62 -13.14
C PHE A 381 -15.25 -10.64 -13.12
N HIS A 382 -15.86 -9.76 -12.31
CA HIS A 382 -17.31 -9.67 -12.22
C HIS A 382 -17.97 -9.23 -13.54
N CYS A 383 -17.34 -8.31 -14.27
CA CYS A 383 -17.85 -7.85 -15.57
C CYS A 383 -17.96 -9.01 -16.56
N LEU A 384 -16.89 -9.82 -16.70
CA LEU A 384 -16.87 -10.92 -17.67
C LEU A 384 -17.71 -12.13 -17.24
N GLN A 385 -17.90 -12.36 -15.94
CA GLN A 385 -18.78 -13.45 -15.47
C GLN A 385 -20.27 -13.14 -15.68
N THR A 386 -20.66 -11.87 -15.55
CA THR A 386 -22.07 -11.47 -15.70
C THR A 386 -22.60 -11.70 -17.13
N GLU A 387 -21.74 -11.57 -18.14
CA GLU A 387 -22.10 -11.80 -19.54
C GLU A 387 -22.36 -13.29 -19.84
N ARG A 388 -21.61 -14.20 -19.19
CA ARG A 388 -21.76 -15.65 -19.41
C ARG A 388 -23.05 -16.24 -18.84
N GLY A 389 -23.66 -15.59 -17.86
CA GLY A 389 -24.94 -16.04 -17.28
C GLY A 389 -26.18 -15.57 -18.04
N LYS A 390 -26.02 -14.76 -19.09
CA LYS A 390 -27.13 -14.20 -19.89
C LYS A 390 -27.32 -14.87 -21.25
N GLY A 391 -26.39 -15.73 -21.67
CA GLY A 391 -26.50 -16.58 -22.85
C GLY A 391 -26.68 -18.02 -22.43
#